data_AF-A0A2E6L106-F1
#
_entry.id   AF-A0A2E6L106-F1
#
_cell.length_a   1.000
_cell.length_b   1.000
_cell.length_c   1.000
_cell.angle_alpha   90.00
_cell.angle_beta   90.00
_cell.angle_gamma   90.00
#
_symmetry.space_group_name_H-M   'P 1'
#
loop_
_entity.id
_entity.type
_entity.pdbx_description
1 polymer ?
#
loop_
_entity_poly.entity_id
_entity_poly.type
_entity_poly.pdbx_seq_one_letter_code
_entity_poly.pdbx_strand_id
1 'polypeptide(L)'
;GDHRGTLYTRDNQWLTEQNRIINNYFPARSNVVQANYRSLVPSVNAPDFLVSDSFQSEGVIPIGGNLKITSTTGTIYYTTDGNDPRLSGGGINPNSTSIGGGSNQTNFIQLEENGWKFLDNGVPQSDSELVVGNTAYNSSDWKHPFFNDTSWKTGQALLGYGTINGRTINTDLNFQTPRHPTIYFRKSFTVTNAASFTQLNLNLVRDDGAIIYLNGKEIGRSNMNGGNQQYEDYAISATSDEGGLINLGTLTAGDLLEGTNVLAIEVHQNSASSSDTGLDVRLSGIAPVGGDVGSNIVPLTGGAKVCARAFENGEWSALTTGDFLVAPIADASNIVISEIMYNPLGTSEDGEWVELMNISAATTDLSNLTFAGIDYTFPLGFTLAPDARVVVVKNQTEFASIYNTLGVNIAPGDFSTSSLRNSGEQIALIDAIGVDARRFKYNDNDPWPTSPDGDGYSIVLISPETIPDHSLPINWRASTISGGRPGKGDNTTFTGDPNADSDGDGLTALLEYALGSIQGDAGFSPESFPKSGTGRFDDGLGNFKEYLTLTHRRNLAADNILFEVQISSDLISWGPLRTTAVSATSNEDGTETVIWRSLTPVEAQERNFIRLRVTQKP
;
A
#
# COMPACT_ATOMS: atom_id res chain seq x y z
N GLY A 1 -29.88 -0.68 64.91
CA GLY A 1 -30.14 -2.11 64.70
C GLY A 1 -29.28 -2.57 63.55
N ASP A 2 -28.37 -3.49 63.85
CA ASP A 2 -27.44 -4.23 63.01
C ASP A 2 -27.97 -4.54 61.58
N HIS A 3 -27.29 -4.06 60.54
CA HIS A 3 -27.26 -4.71 59.22
C HIS A 3 -25.80 -4.97 58.88
N ARG A 4 -25.29 -6.13 59.34
CA ARG A 4 -23.97 -6.66 59.00
C ARG A 4 -23.96 -6.97 57.50
N GLY A 5 -23.46 -6.04 56.69
CA GLY A 5 -23.17 -6.30 55.28
C GLY A 5 -21.98 -7.24 55.17
N THR A 6 -22.17 -8.39 54.53
CA THR A 6 -21.15 -9.41 54.27
C THR A 6 -19.90 -8.78 53.64
N LEU A 7 -18.72 -9.04 54.20
CA LEU A 7 -17.45 -8.63 53.59
C LEU A 7 -17.28 -9.36 52.25
N TYR A 8 -17.05 -8.59 51.19
CA TYR A 8 -16.74 -9.14 49.86
C TYR A 8 -15.34 -9.73 49.87
N THR A 9 -15.22 -10.99 49.45
CA THR A 9 -13.96 -11.72 49.28
C THR A 9 -13.63 -11.86 47.80
N ARG A 10 -12.33 -11.92 47.49
CA ARG A 10 -11.85 -12.11 46.12
C ARG A 10 -12.47 -13.35 45.46
N ASP A 11 -12.47 -14.47 46.16
CA ASP A 11 -12.78 -15.77 45.56
C ASP A 11 -14.29 -16.01 45.42
N ASN A 12 -15.12 -15.52 46.36
CA ASN A 12 -16.57 -15.78 46.31
C ASN A 12 -17.36 -14.71 45.58
N GLN A 13 -16.96 -13.43 45.63
CA GLN A 13 -17.76 -12.35 45.06
C GLN A 13 -17.08 -11.66 43.87
N TRP A 14 -15.79 -11.35 43.96
CA TRP A 14 -15.10 -10.68 42.85
C TRP A 14 -14.91 -11.61 41.65
N LEU A 15 -14.39 -12.82 41.86
CA LEU A 15 -14.16 -13.78 40.78
C LEU A 15 -15.48 -14.25 40.15
N THR A 16 -16.52 -14.45 40.97
CA THR A 16 -17.87 -14.78 40.52
C THR A 16 -18.46 -13.68 39.65
N GLU A 17 -18.32 -12.42 40.05
CA GLU A 17 -18.82 -11.28 39.27
C GLU A 17 -18.00 -11.05 38.00
N GLN A 18 -16.67 -11.20 38.06
CA GLN A 18 -15.80 -11.17 36.89
C GLN A 18 -16.20 -12.25 35.87
N ASN A 19 -16.40 -13.50 36.34
CA ASN A 19 -16.85 -14.61 35.49
C ASN A 19 -18.25 -14.35 34.91
N ARG A 20 -19.17 -13.76 35.67
CA ARG A 20 -20.49 -13.36 35.16
C ARG A 20 -20.34 -12.27 34.08
N ILE A 21 -19.45 -11.31 34.29
CA ILE A 21 -19.22 -10.22 33.34
C ILE A 21 -18.63 -10.76 32.03
N ILE A 22 -17.59 -11.59 32.11
CA ILE A 22 -16.89 -12.15 30.94
C ILE A 22 -17.75 -13.17 30.20
N ASN A 23 -18.38 -14.10 30.91
CA ASN A 23 -19.03 -15.25 30.27
C ASN A 23 -20.50 -14.99 29.93
N ASN A 24 -21.18 -14.07 30.64
CA ASN A 24 -22.63 -13.87 30.47
C ASN A 24 -22.99 -12.45 30.05
N TYR A 25 -22.41 -11.43 30.70
CA TYR A 25 -22.80 -10.03 30.44
C TYR A 25 -22.27 -9.53 29.10
N PHE A 26 -20.95 -9.54 28.86
CA PHE A 26 -20.38 -9.03 27.62
C PHE A 26 -20.86 -9.79 26.37
N PRO A 27 -20.93 -11.14 26.35
CA PRO A 27 -21.40 -11.88 25.18
C PRO A 27 -22.86 -11.58 24.81
N ALA A 28 -23.72 -11.28 25.80
CA ALA A 28 -25.13 -10.98 25.56
C ALA A 28 -25.42 -9.48 25.37
N ARG A 29 -24.53 -8.58 25.80
CA ARG A 29 -24.82 -7.14 25.91
C ARG A 29 -25.15 -6.51 24.57
N SER A 30 -24.41 -6.85 23.51
CA SER A 30 -24.64 -6.31 22.16
C SER A 30 -26.05 -6.64 21.66
N ASN A 31 -26.50 -7.88 21.84
CA ASN A 31 -27.85 -8.31 21.44
C ASN A 31 -28.94 -7.60 22.25
N VAL A 32 -28.75 -7.42 23.57
CA VAL A 32 -29.72 -6.71 24.43
C VAL A 32 -29.82 -5.24 24.04
N VAL A 33 -28.70 -4.57 23.78
CA VAL A 33 -28.68 -3.16 23.35
C VAL A 33 -29.34 -3.03 21.98
N GLN A 34 -28.99 -3.87 21.00
CA GLN A 34 -29.64 -3.86 19.69
C GLN A 34 -31.15 -4.12 19.77
N ALA A 35 -31.61 -5.04 20.63
CA ALA A 35 -33.04 -5.30 20.81
C ALA A 35 -33.79 -4.09 21.39
N ASN A 36 -33.19 -3.38 22.35
CA ASN A 36 -33.81 -2.21 22.99
C ASN A 36 -33.87 -0.98 22.07
N TYR A 37 -32.93 -0.84 21.14
CA TYR A 37 -32.81 0.32 20.25
C TYR A 37 -33.05 -0.02 18.78
N ARG A 38 -33.61 -1.20 18.47
CA ARG A 38 -33.79 -1.70 17.10
C ARG A 38 -34.61 -0.78 16.20
N SER A 39 -35.46 0.08 16.76
CA SER A 39 -36.22 1.10 16.04
C SER A 39 -35.44 2.38 15.73
N LEU A 40 -34.23 2.54 16.29
CA LEU A 40 -33.36 3.71 16.14
C LEU A 40 -32.11 3.42 15.30
N VAL A 41 -31.83 2.16 15.00
CA VAL A 41 -30.71 1.73 14.14
C VAL A 41 -31.26 1.13 12.86
N PRO A 42 -30.62 1.40 11.70
CA PRO A 42 -31.04 0.80 10.45
C PRO A 42 -31.05 -0.72 10.50
N SER A 43 -31.94 -1.34 9.74
CA SER A 43 -31.98 -2.81 9.62
C SER A 43 -30.83 -3.36 8.77
N VAL A 44 -30.27 -2.52 7.90
CA VAL A 44 -29.09 -2.81 7.07
C VAL A 44 -27.82 -2.69 7.90
N ASN A 45 -27.01 -3.75 7.93
CA ASN A 45 -25.73 -3.74 8.64
C ASN A 45 -24.74 -2.77 8.00
N ALA A 46 -23.90 -2.14 8.82
CA ALA A 46 -22.84 -1.27 8.33
C ALA A 46 -21.75 -2.10 7.64
N PRO A 47 -21.04 -1.54 6.63
CA PRO A 47 -19.93 -2.23 6.01
C PRO A 47 -18.75 -2.40 6.98
N ASP A 48 -17.98 -3.47 6.78
CA ASP A 48 -16.73 -3.75 7.48
C ASP A 48 -15.54 -3.43 6.57
N PHE A 49 -14.46 -2.91 7.16
CA PHE A 49 -13.18 -2.73 6.49
C PHE A 49 -12.24 -3.90 6.79
N LEU A 50 -11.56 -4.39 5.76
CA LEU A 50 -10.53 -5.43 5.89
C LEU A 50 -9.23 -4.94 5.30
N VAL A 51 -8.16 -4.97 6.09
CA VAL A 51 -6.79 -4.76 5.62
C VAL A 51 -6.16 -6.13 5.44
N SER A 52 -5.83 -6.49 4.21
CA SER A 52 -5.28 -7.81 3.85
C SER A 52 -6.11 -8.97 4.43
N ASP A 53 -7.43 -8.91 4.20
CA ASP A 53 -8.43 -9.88 4.66
C ASP A 53 -8.62 -10.00 6.19
N SER A 54 -8.03 -9.09 6.96
CA SER A 54 -8.25 -8.98 8.41
C SER A 54 -9.06 -7.75 8.74
N PHE A 55 -10.11 -7.91 9.56
CA PHE A 55 -10.94 -6.80 10.01
C PHE A 55 -10.09 -5.73 10.73
N GLN A 56 -10.17 -4.49 10.27
CA GLN A 56 -9.54 -3.33 10.91
C GLN A 56 -10.42 -2.10 10.72
N SER A 57 -10.69 -1.33 11.77
CA SER A 57 -11.46 -0.08 11.68
C SER A 57 -10.67 1.07 11.07
N GLU A 58 -9.35 1.02 11.16
CA GLU A 58 -8.37 2.00 10.71
C GLU A 58 -6.98 1.33 10.71
N GLY A 59 -5.97 1.93 10.09
CA GLY A 59 -4.60 1.44 10.21
C GLY A 59 -3.75 1.58 8.95
N VAL A 60 -2.59 0.92 8.97
CA VAL A 60 -1.62 0.95 7.87
C VAL A 60 -1.84 -0.25 6.95
N ILE A 61 -2.06 0.02 5.67
CA ILE A 61 -2.06 -0.99 4.61
C ILE A 61 -0.60 -1.32 4.30
N PRO A 62 -0.15 -2.58 4.54
CA PRO A 62 1.25 -2.95 4.33
C PRO A 62 1.62 -2.97 2.84
N ILE A 63 2.91 -2.96 2.53
CA ILE A 63 3.41 -3.06 1.15
C ILE A 63 2.86 -4.34 0.49
N GLY A 64 2.18 -4.20 -0.64
CA GLY A 64 1.51 -5.30 -1.35
C GLY A 64 0.17 -5.74 -0.75
N GLY A 65 -0.26 -5.11 0.36
CA GLY A 65 -1.57 -5.30 0.96
C GLY A 65 -2.69 -4.58 0.21
N ASN A 66 -3.92 -4.80 0.65
CA ASN A 66 -5.12 -4.13 0.12
C ASN A 66 -6.06 -3.72 1.25
N LEU A 67 -6.85 -2.68 1.01
CA LEU A 67 -8.04 -2.35 1.78
C LEU A 67 -9.25 -2.87 1.02
N LYS A 68 -10.12 -3.62 1.69
CA LYS A 68 -11.40 -4.08 1.18
C LYS A 68 -12.55 -3.56 2.03
N ILE A 69 -13.72 -3.39 1.43
CA ILE A 69 -14.97 -3.15 2.17
C ILE A 69 -15.95 -4.29 1.88
N THR A 70 -16.59 -4.83 2.91
CA THR A 70 -17.58 -5.90 2.77
C THR A 70 -18.87 -5.56 3.52
N SER A 71 -19.98 -6.14 3.10
CA SER A 71 -21.25 -6.06 3.80
C SER A 71 -21.96 -7.41 3.72
N THR A 72 -22.89 -7.69 4.62
CA THR A 72 -23.70 -8.92 4.52
C THR A 72 -24.69 -8.85 3.37
N THR A 73 -25.20 -7.65 3.06
CA THR A 73 -26.24 -7.40 2.05
C THR A 73 -26.10 -5.99 1.44
N GLY A 74 -26.88 -5.69 0.40
CA GLY A 74 -26.92 -4.37 -0.23
C GLY A 74 -25.70 -3.97 -1.07
N THR A 75 -25.79 -2.79 -1.69
CA THR A 75 -24.67 -2.13 -2.39
C THR A 75 -23.94 -1.22 -1.41
N ILE A 76 -22.61 -1.33 -1.34
CA ILE A 76 -21.79 -0.42 -0.54
C ILE A 76 -21.51 0.83 -1.37
N TYR A 77 -21.69 1.99 -0.77
CA TYR A 77 -21.20 3.27 -1.26
C TYR A 77 -20.11 3.75 -0.32
N TYR A 78 -18.98 4.16 -0.87
CA TYR A 78 -17.87 4.69 -0.09
C TYR A 78 -17.25 5.94 -0.71
N THR A 79 -16.56 6.72 0.09
CA THR A 79 -15.73 7.86 -0.30
C THR A 79 -14.36 7.72 0.34
N THR A 80 -13.35 8.37 -0.23
CA THR A 80 -11.97 8.42 0.30
C THR A 80 -11.56 9.83 0.73
N ASP A 81 -12.46 10.80 0.60
CA ASP A 81 -12.27 12.21 0.97
C ASP A 81 -12.85 12.54 2.36
N GLY A 82 -13.33 11.52 3.08
CA GLY A 82 -13.97 11.65 4.39
C GLY A 82 -15.43 12.10 4.38
N ASN A 83 -16.03 12.43 3.23
CA ASN A 83 -17.43 12.85 3.17
C ASN A 83 -18.38 11.65 3.33
N ASP A 84 -19.52 11.83 3.99
CA ASP A 84 -20.52 10.75 4.08
C ASP A 84 -21.02 10.35 2.66
N PRO A 85 -21.06 9.04 2.31
CA PRO A 85 -21.64 8.57 1.05
C PRO A 85 -23.13 8.91 0.88
N ARG A 86 -23.82 9.27 1.96
CA ARG A 86 -25.22 9.71 1.97
C ARG A 86 -25.33 11.22 2.22
N LEU A 87 -25.96 11.92 1.28
CA LEU A 87 -26.31 13.35 1.43
C LEU A 87 -27.44 13.57 2.44
N SER A 88 -27.53 14.81 2.93
CA SER A 88 -28.73 15.27 3.63
C SER A 88 -29.97 15.07 2.73
N GLY A 89 -31.02 14.43 3.26
CA GLY A 89 -32.19 14.02 2.48
C GLY A 89 -32.13 12.59 1.91
N GLY A 90 -31.01 11.87 2.08
CA GLY A 90 -30.91 10.44 1.78
C GLY A 90 -30.46 10.09 0.36
N GLY A 91 -30.15 11.09 -0.47
CA GLY A 91 -29.55 10.87 -1.79
C GLY A 91 -28.10 10.38 -1.71
N ILE A 92 -27.61 9.80 -2.81
CA ILE A 92 -26.23 9.34 -2.95
C ILE A 92 -25.30 10.56 -3.14
N ASN A 93 -24.17 10.58 -2.44
CA ASN A 93 -23.13 11.58 -2.63
C ASN A 93 -22.44 11.37 -4.00
N PRO A 94 -22.37 12.38 -4.88
CA PRO A 94 -21.70 12.27 -6.18
C PRO A 94 -20.21 11.89 -6.12
N ASN A 95 -19.54 12.17 -5.00
CA ASN A 95 -18.14 11.77 -4.78
C ASN A 95 -18.01 10.30 -4.32
N SER A 96 -19.13 9.60 -4.10
CA SER A 96 -19.10 8.20 -3.68
C SER A 96 -18.90 7.25 -4.86
N THR A 97 -18.19 6.16 -4.59
CA THR A 97 -18.04 5.00 -5.46
C THR A 97 -18.86 3.84 -4.92
N SER A 98 -19.48 3.05 -5.79
CA SER A 98 -20.21 1.84 -5.38
C SER A 98 -19.38 0.57 -5.58
N ILE A 99 -19.53 -0.38 -4.65
CA ILE A 99 -19.07 -1.77 -4.78
C ILE A 99 -20.16 -2.71 -4.25
N GLY A 100 -20.25 -3.92 -4.81
CA GLY A 100 -21.23 -4.89 -4.33
C GLY A 100 -20.88 -5.36 -2.92
N GLY A 101 -21.80 -5.17 -1.97
CA GLY A 101 -21.54 -5.41 -0.56
C GLY A 101 -21.65 -6.87 -0.15
N GLY A 102 -22.75 -7.52 -0.56
CA GLY A 102 -23.00 -8.96 -0.35
C GLY A 102 -22.96 -9.77 -1.64
N SER A 103 -23.31 -11.07 -1.59
CA SER A 103 -23.43 -11.95 -2.76
C SER A 103 -24.88 -12.39 -3.00
N ASN A 104 -25.46 -12.07 -4.15
CA ASN A 104 -26.75 -12.58 -4.60
C ASN A 104 -26.60 -13.87 -5.39
N GLN A 105 -27.38 -14.90 -5.04
CA GLN A 105 -27.55 -16.08 -5.86
C GLN A 105 -28.70 -15.86 -6.86
N THR A 106 -28.43 -16.03 -8.15
CA THR A 106 -29.46 -16.03 -9.21
C THR A 106 -29.58 -17.44 -9.77
N ASN A 107 -30.79 -17.99 -9.80
CA ASN A 107 -31.05 -19.27 -10.44
C ASN A 107 -31.29 -19.05 -11.94
N PHE A 108 -30.43 -19.61 -12.78
CA PHE A 108 -30.56 -19.55 -14.25
C PHE A 108 -31.38 -20.71 -14.81
N ILE A 109 -31.20 -21.90 -14.22
CA ILE A 109 -31.97 -23.11 -14.53
C ILE A 109 -32.42 -23.73 -13.21
N GLN A 110 -33.68 -24.14 -13.11
CA GLN A 110 -34.25 -24.82 -11.94
C GLN A 110 -34.47 -26.32 -12.20
N LEU A 111 -34.58 -27.10 -11.12
CA LEU A 111 -35.00 -28.49 -11.24
C LEU A 111 -36.40 -28.56 -11.86
N GLU A 112 -36.62 -29.62 -12.63
CA GLU A 112 -37.83 -29.88 -13.37
C GLU A 112 -38.24 -28.77 -14.36
N GLU A 113 -37.29 -27.97 -14.83
CA GLU A 113 -37.60 -26.86 -15.73
C GLU A 113 -38.02 -27.34 -17.12
N ASN A 114 -38.95 -26.61 -17.76
CA ASN A 114 -39.42 -26.90 -19.11
C ASN A 114 -38.48 -26.33 -20.19
N GLY A 115 -38.63 -26.77 -21.43
CA GLY A 115 -37.92 -26.20 -22.58
C GLY A 115 -36.51 -26.74 -22.79
N TRP A 116 -36.19 -27.90 -22.22
CA TRP A 116 -34.98 -28.63 -22.59
C TRP A 116 -35.10 -29.16 -24.01
N LYS A 117 -34.04 -29.01 -24.78
CA LYS A 117 -33.87 -29.62 -26.09
C LYS A 117 -33.10 -30.92 -25.93
N PHE A 118 -33.53 -31.98 -26.61
CA PHE A 118 -32.86 -33.28 -26.49
C PHE A 118 -32.84 -34.06 -27.80
N LEU A 119 -31.80 -34.89 -27.94
CA LEU A 119 -31.58 -35.80 -29.06
C LEU A 119 -31.32 -37.21 -28.51
N ASP A 120 -32.29 -38.10 -28.72
CA ASP A 120 -32.39 -39.45 -28.15
C ASP A 120 -32.46 -40.56 -29.22
N ASN A 121 -32.06 -40.24 -30.45
CA ASN A 121 -32.16 -41.12 -31.62
C ASN A 121 -30.84 -41.80 -32.00
N GLY A 122 -29.80 -41.62 -31.18
CA GLY A 122 -28.48 -42.25 -31.39
C GLY A 122 -27.67 -41.66 -32.54
N VAL A 123 -28.08 -40.54 -33.10
CA VAL A 123 -27.29 -39.85 -34.13
C VAL A 123 -26.04 -39.25 -33.47
N PRO A 124 -24.83 -39.59 -33.95
CA PRO A 124 -23.59 -39.09 -33.39
C PRO A 124 -23.55 -37.56 -33.39
N GLN A 125 -23.09 -36.98 -32.28
CA GLN A 125 -22.63 -35.59 -32.25
C GLN A 125 -21.10 -35.56 -32.14
N SER A 126 -20.51 -34.37 -32.13
CA SER A 126 -19.07 -34.21 -31.99
C SER A 126 -18.56 -34.69 -30.64
N ASP A 127 -17.36 -35.28 -30.67
CA ASP A 127 -16.62 -35.76 -29.50
C ASP A 127 -16.39 -34.65 -28.45
N SER A 128 -16.04 -35.07 -27.23
CA SER A 128 -15.91 -34.17 -26.08
C SER A 128 -14.80 -33.12 -26.23
N GLU A 129 -13.76 -33.38 -27.03
CA GLU A 129 -12.65 -32.46 -27.25
C GLU A 129 -12.96 -31.30 -28.22
N LEU A 130 -14.07 -31.36 -28.95
CA LEU A 130 -14.46 -30.31 -29.90
C LEU A 130 -15.15 -29.15 -29.17
N VAL A 131 -14.37 -28.39 -28.41
CA VAL A 131 -14.78 -27.27 -27.56
C VAL A 131 -14.10 -25.96 -27.97
N VAL A 132 -14.45 -24.84 -27.31
CA VAL A 132 -13.78 -23.55 -27.49
C VAL A 132 -12.25 -23.71 -27.42
N GLY A 133 -11.55 -23.19 -28.44
CA GLY A 133 -10.10 -23.32 -28.59
C GLY A 133 -9.67 -24.38 -29.61
N ASN A 134 -10.56 -25.32 -29.97
CA ASN A 134 -10.33 -26.24 -31.08
C ASN A 134 -10.60 -25.55 -32.43
N THR A 135 -9.72 -25.72 -33.42
CA THR A 135 -9.84 -25.07 -34.74
C THR A 135 -11.11 -25.45 -35.52
N ALA A 136 -11.71 -26.60 -35.23
CA ALA A 136 -12.93 -27.05 -35.88
C ALA A 136 -14.20 -26.63 -35.12
N TYR A 137 -14.08 -26.08 -33.90
CA TYR A 137 -15.23 -25.64 -33.11
C TYR A 137 -15.85 -24.37 -33.71
N ASN A 138 -17.13 -24.44 -34.08
CA ASN A 138 -17.87 -23.35 -34.71
C ASN A 138 -19.39 -23.50 -34.47
N SER A 139 -20.22 -22.62 -35.05
CA SER A 139 -21.68 -22.61 -34.81
C SER A 139 -22.44 -23.84 -35.30
N SER A 140 -21.82 -24.74 -36.06
CA SER A 140 -22.39 -26.06 -36.40
C SER A 140 -22.25 -27.10 -35.29
N ASP A 141 -21.46 -26.83 -34.24
CA ASP A 141 -21.26 -27.74 -33.12
C ASP A 141 -22.39 -27.63 -32.09
N TRP A 142 -22.96 -28.76 -31.65
CA TRP A 142 -24.11 -28.78 -30.74
C TRP A 142 -23.85 -28.11 -29.38
N LYS A 143 -22.59 -28.02 -28.94
CA LYS A 143 -22.20 -27.34 -27.70
C LYS A 143 -22.14 -25.82 -27.86
N HIS A 144 -22.17 -25.32 -29.10
CA HIS A 144 -22.09 -23.90 -29.41
C HIS A 144 -23.41 -23.16 -29.10
N PRO A 145 -23.36 -21.93 -28.53
CA PRO A 145 -24.57 -21.15 -28.23
C PRO A 145 -25.51 -20.95 -29.42
N PHE A 146 -24.95 -20.64 -30.59
CA PHE A 146 -25.70 -20.41 -31.84
C PHE A 146 -26.02 -21.67 -32.67
N PHE A 147 -25.84 -22.88 -32.12
CA PHE A 147 -26.24 -24.09 -32.84
C PHE A 147 -27.75 -24.17 -33.03
N ASN A 148 -28.15 -24.55 -34.25
CA ASN A 148 -29.55 -24.70 -34.62
C ASN A 148 -30.09 -26.08 -34.23
N ASP A 149 -30.74 -26.17 -33.08
CA ASP A 149 -31.40 -27.36 -32.55
C ASP A 149 -32.92 -27.40 -32.80
N THR A 150 -33.40 -26.66 -33.80
CA THR A 150 -34.85 -26.63 -34.11
C THR A 150 -35.43 -28.01 -34.45
N SER A 151 -34.58 -28.92 -34.96
CA SER A 151 -34.95 -30.32 -35.23
C SER A 151 -34.98 -31.22 -33.99
N TRP A 152 -34.43 -30.78 -32.86
CA TRP A 152 -34.41 -31.54 -31.62
C TRP A 152 -35.76 -31.45 -30.92
N LYS A 153 -36.13 -32.55 -30.25
CA LYS A 153 -37.35 -32.61 -29.43
C LYS A 153 -37.22 -31.67 -28.24
N THR A 154 -38.36 -31.25 -27.68
CA THR A 154 -38.41 -30.38 -26.49
C THR A 154 -39.17 -31.08 -25.37
N GLY A 155 -38.73 -30.91 -24.12
CA GLY A 155 -39.40 -31.48 -22.95
C GLY A 155 -39.11 -30.74 -21.65
N GLN A 156 -39.82 -31.16 -20.60
CA GLN A 156 -39.59 -30.77 -19.21
C GLN A 156 -38.71 -31.80 -18.51
N ALA A 157 -37.67 -31.34 -17.80
CA ALA A 157 -36.92 -32.19 -16.89
C ALA A 157 -37.84 -32.65 -15.74
N LEU A 158 -37.66 -33.78 -15.08
CA LEU A 158 -36.71 -34.86 -15.33
C LEU A 158 -37.00 -35.57 -16.67
N LEU A 159 -36.02 -35.57 -17.58
CA LEU A 159 -36.12 -36.27 -18.87
C LEU A 159 -35.51 -37.66 -18.74
N GLY A 160 -36.25 -38.71 -19.09
CA GLY A 160 -35.74 -40.07 -18.85
C GLY A 160 -36.62 -41.21 -19.33
N TYR A 161 -36.29 -42.42 -18.91
CA TYR A 161 -37.15 -43.60 -18.92
C TYR A 161 -36.83 -44.45 -17.68
N GLY A 162 -37.71 -45.40 -17.33
CA GLY A 162 -37.48 -46.28 -16.18
C GLY A 162 -37.76 -45.59 -14.83
N THR A 163 -36.89 -45.77 -13.85
CA THR A 163 -37.09 -45.22 -12.49
C THR A 163 -35.76 -44.78 -11.89
N ILE A 164 -35.53 -43.47 -11.86
CA ILE A 164 -34.32 -42.88 -11.26
C ILE A 164 -34.64 -42.39 -9.84
N ASN A 165 -34.07 -43.03 -8.82
CA ASN A 165 -34.27 -42.70 -7.40
C ASN A 165 -35.74 -42.43 -6.97
N GLY A 166 -36.71 -43.12 -7.57
CA GLY A 166 -38.14 -42.96 -7.29
C GLY A 166 -38.75 -41.61 -7.73
N ARG A 167 -38.05 -40.84 -8.57
CA ARG A 167 -38.53 -39.57 -9.13
C ARG A 167 -39.45 -39.80 -10.32
N THR A 168 -40.41 -38.89 -10.49
CA THR A 168 -41.33 -38.92 -11.62
C THR A 168 -40.63 -38.38 -12.87
N ILE A 169 -40.66 -39.16 -13.95
CA ILE A 169 -40.20 -38.70 -15.27
C ILE A 169 -41.27 -37.79 -15.86
N ASN A 170 -40.87 -36.57 -16.22
CA ASN A 170 -41.77 -35.55 -16.78
C ASN A 170 -41.75 -35.57 -18.31
N THR A 171 -40.66 -36.05 -18.92
CA THR A 171 -40.56 -36.27 -20.37
C THR A 171 -39.95 -37.63 -20.67
N ASP A 172 -40.71 -38.47 -21.37
CA ASP A 172 -40.24 -39.77 -21.83
C ASP A 172 -39.22 -39.62 -22.97
N LEU A 173 -38.05 -40.22 -22.78
CA LEU A 173 -37.04 -40.40 -23.82
C LEU A 173 -37.28 -41.71 -24.58
N ASN A 174 -36.76 -41.79 -25.80
CA ASN A 174 -36.94 -42.97 -26.65
C ASN A 174 -36.34 -44.23 -26.01
N PHE A 175 -37.21 -45.13 -25.57
CA PHE A 175 -36.85 -46.42 -25.02
C PHE A 175 -36.68 -47.45 -26.15
N GLN A 176 -35.44 -47.81 -26.46
CA GLN A 176 -35.12 -48.82 -27.48
C GLN A 176 -34.05 -49.81 -27.02
N THR A 177 -34.07 -51.04 -27.54
CA THR A 177 -33.10 -52.07 -27.18
C THR A 177 -32.40 -52.56 -28.45
N PRO A 178 -31.06 -52.49 -28.56
CA PRO A 178 -30.09 -51.99 -27.57
C PRO A 178 -30.15 -50.47 -27.33
N ARG A 179 -29.72 -50.01 -26.15
CA ARG A 179 -29.61 -48.58 -25.80
C ARG A 179 -28.53 -47.91 -26.62
N HIS A 180 -28.77 -46.65 -26.97
CA HIS A 180 -27.70 -45.75 -27.36
C HIS A 180 -26.86 -45.41 -26.13
N PRO A 181 -25.52 -45.45 -26.23
CA PRO A 181 -24.66 -45.08 -25.10
C PRO A 181 -24.91 -43.64 -24.66
N THR A 182 -25.05 -42.71 -25.60
CA THR A 182 -25.16 -41.28 -25.31
C THR A 182 -26.52 -40.69 -25.67
N ILE A 183 -27.00 -39.78 -24.82
CA ILE A 183 -28.14 -38.89 -25.08
C ILE A 183 -27.67 -37.44 -24.88
N TYR A 184 -28.05 -36.55 -25.80
CA TYR A 184 -27.64 -35.15 -25.78
C TYR A 184 -28.76 -34.22 -25.35
N PHE A 185 -28.42 -33.22 -24.56
CA PHE A 185 -29.34 -32.24 -24.00
C PHE A 185 -28.78 -30.82 -24.14
N ARG A 186 -29.67 -29.86 -24.39
CA ARG A 186 -29.35 -28.43 -24.46
C ARG A 186 -30.42 -27.63 -23.74
N LYS A 187 -30.00 -26.59 -23.02
CA LYS A 187 -30.89 -25.61 -22.39
C LYS A 187 -30.31 -24.22 -22.57
N SER A 188 -31.05 -23.36 -23.27
CA SER A 188 -30.74 -21.94 -23.35
C SER A 188 -31.26 -21.20 -22.12
N PHE A 189 -30.49 -20.24 -21.63
CA PHE A 189 -30.89 -19.31 -20.58
C PHE A 189 -30.32 -17.93 -20.88
N THR A 190 -30.94 -16.89 -20.32
CA THR A 190 -30.51 -15.51 -20.53
C THR A 190 -29.83 -14.99 -19.27
N VAL A 191 -28.69 -14.34 -19.44
CA VAL A 191 -27.94 -13.67 -18.37
C VAL A 191 -27.87 -12.18 -18.67
N THR A 192 -28.11 -11.37 -17.65
CA THR A 192 -27.87 -9.93 -17.66
C THR A 192 -26.73 -9.60 -16.71
N ASN A 193 -25.87 -8.66 -17.08
CA ASN A 193 -24.66 -8.31 -16.33
C ASN A 193 -23.76 -9.55 -16.11
N ALA A 194 -23.51 -10.32 -17.17
CA ALA A 194 -22.79 -11.59 -17.10
C ALA A 194 -21.40 -11.46 -16.43
N ALA A 195 -20.73 -10.33 -16.64
CA ALA A 195 -19.42 -10.05 -16.05
C ALA A 195 -19.44 -9.94 -14.51
N SER A 196 -20.61 -9.72 -13.88
CA SER A 196 -20.73 -9.59 -12.42
C SER A 196 -20.69 -10.92 -11.66
N PHE A 197 -20.95 -12.05 -12.34
CA PHE A 197 -20.96 -13.35 -11.69
C PHE A 197 -19.54 -13.88 -11.50
N THR A 198 -19.22 -14.30 -10.28
CA THR A 198 -17.89 -14.78 -9.90
C THR A 198 -17.83 -16.29 -9.68
N GLN A 199 -18.98 -16.96 -9.54
CA GLN A 199 -19.08 -18.41 -9.32
C GLN A 199 -20.36 -18.99 -9.92
N LEU A 200 -20.30 -20.26 -10.37
CA LEU A 200 -21.48 -21.08 -10.70
C LEU A 200 -21.59 -22.28 -9.76
N ASN A 201 -22.83 -22.61 -9.39
CA ASN A 201 -23.17 -23.85 -8.70
C ASN A 201 -24.13 -24.66 -9.56
N LEU A 202 -23.81 -25.94 -9.78
CA LEU A 202 -24.63 -26.87 -10.53
C LEU A 202 -25.02 -28.08 -9.67
N ASN A 203 -26.32 -28.33 -9.57
CA ASN A 203 -26.85 -29.59 -9.09
C ASN A 203 -27.20 -30.44 -10.29
N LEU A 204 -26.69 -31.68 -10.34
CA LEU A 204 -26.90 -32.60 -11.43
C LEU A 204 -27.59 -33.87 -10.93
N VAL A 205 -28.63 -34.24 -11.63
CA VAL A 205 -29.31 -35.53 -11.55
C VAL A 205 -28.99 -36.20 -12.86
N ARG A 206 -28.26 -37.30 -12.82
CA ARG A 206 -27.88 -38.05 -14.02
C ARG A 206 -27.84 -39.53 -13.71
N ASP A 207 -28.25 -40.32 -14.68
CA ASP A 207 -28.00 -41.77 -14.66
C ASP A 207 -26.64 -42.08 -15.29
N ASP A 208 -25.91 -43.01 -14.69
CA ASP A 208 -24.56 -43.44 -15.09
C ASP A 208 -23.50 -42.33 -15.22
N GLY A 209 -23.29 -41.72 -16.39
CA GLY A 209 -22.19 -40.77 -16.65
C GLY A 209 -22.66 -39.49 -17.33
N ALA A 210 -21.95 -38.37 -17.12
CA ALA A 210 -22.27 -37.12 -17.80
C ALA A 210 -21.06 -36.21 -18.02
N ILE A 211 -21.07 -35.45 -19.12
CA ILE A 211 -20.13 -34.34 -19.39
C ILE A 211 -20.94 -33.08 -19.66
N ILE A 212 -20.51 -31.97 -19.07
CA ILE A 212 -21.25 -30.70 -19.01
C ILE A 212 -20.43 -29.60 -19.66
N TYR A 213 -21.08 -28.86 -20.56
CA TYR A 213 -20.50 -27.76 -21.31
C TYR A 213 -21.30 -26.48 -21.11
N LEU A 214 -20.61 -25.37 -20.86
CA LEU A 214 -21.18 -24.04 -20.84
C LEU A 214 -20.61 -23.25 -22.03
N ASN A 215 -21.49 -22.83 -22.94
CA ASN A 215 -21.10 -22.08 -24.14
C ASN A 215 -19.98 -22.76 -24.97
N GLY A 216 -19.96 -24.10 -24.93
CA GLY A 216 -18.98 -24.96 -25.58
C GLY A 216 -17.60 -25.00 -24.92
N LYS A 217 -17.46 -24.57 -23.67
CA LYS A 217 -16.34 -24.92 -22.79
C LYS A 217 -16.78 -26.06 -21.87
N GLU A 218 -15.99 -27.11 -21.73
CA GLU A 218 -16.24 -28.14 -20.72
C GLU A 218 -16.05 -27.54 -19.32
N ILE A 219 -17.07 -27.67 -18.48
CA ILE A 219 -17.09 -27.15 -17.11
C ILE A 219 -17.08 -28.25 -16.04
N GLY A 220 -17.27 -29.51 -16.45
CA GLY A 220 -17.13 -30.66 -15.57
C GLY A 220 -17.62 -31.95 -16.20
N ARG A 221 -17.21 -33.07 -15.58
CA ARG A 221 -17.67 -34.42 -15.90
C ARG A 221 -17.91 -35.22 -14.61
N SER A 222 -18.83 -36.18 -14.67
CA SER A 222 -19.16 -37.09 -13.56
C SER A 222 -19.24 -38.52 -14.08
N ASN A 223 -18.51 -39.45 -13.45
CA ASN A 223 -18.47 -40.88 -13.80
C ASN A 223 -18.13 -41.18 -15.28
N MET A 224 -17.29 -40.33 -15.86
CA MET A 224 -16.74 -40.47 -17.21
C MET A 224 -15.21 -40.47 -17.16
N ASN A 225 -14.57 -41.22 -18.06
CA ASN A 225 -13.11 -41.24 -18.17
C ASN A 225 -12.60 -39.85 -18.55
N GLY A 226 -11.34 -39.54 -18.21
CA GLY A 226 -10.64 -38.35 -18.71
C GLY A 226 -10.27 -38.47 -20.20
N GLY A 227 -9.94 -37.35 -20.84
CA GLY A 227 -9.58 -37.32 -22.27
C GLY A 227 -10.77 -37.14 -23.20
N ASN A 228 -10.55 -37.37 -24.50
CA ASN A 228 -11.58 -37.31 -25.52
C ASN A 228 -12.56 -38.49 -25.36
N GLN A 229 -13.86 -38.22 -25.34
CA GLN A 229 -14.93 -39.20 -25.25
C GLN A 229 -15.78 -39.11 -26.52
N GLN A 230 -16.12 -40.28 -27.06
CA GLN A 230 -16.95 -40.44 -28.24
C GLN A 230 -18.36 -40.87 -27.85
N TYR A 231 -19.32 -40.69 -28.77
CA TYR A 231 -20.73 -41.03 -28.53
C TYR A 231 -21.02 -42.53 -28.29
N GLU A 232 -20.04 -43.39 -28.56
CA GLU A 232 -20.11 -44.85 -28.33
C GLU A 232 -19.55 -45.25 -26.96
N ASP A 233 -18.84 -44.34 -26.28
CA ASP A 233 -18.21 -44.61 -25.00
C ASP A 233 -19.28 -44.73 -23.91
N TYR A 234 -19.09 -45.70 -23.03
CA TYR A 234 -19.94 -45.92 -21.86
C TYR A 234 -19.35 -45.24 -20.62
N ALA A 235 -20.20 -44.93 -19.65
CA ALA A 235 -19.80 -44.49 -18.32
C ALA A 235 -18.90 -45.53 -17.63
N ILE A 236 -18.09 -45.07 -16.66
CA ILE A 236 -17.10 -45.92 -15.97
C ILE A 236 -17.78 -47.10 -15.25
N SER A 237 -18.94 -46.88 -14.64
CA SER A 237 -19.69 -47.91 -13.94
C SER A 237 -21.18 -47.57 -13.84
N ALA A 238 -22.00 -48.57 -13.50
CA ALA A 238 -23.30 -48.34 -12.90
C ALA A 238 -23.17 -47.47 -11.65
N THR A 239 -24.12 -46.58 -11.42
CA THR A 239 -24.13 -45.76 -10.21
C THR A 239 -25.52 -45.65 -9.62
N SER A 240 -25.65 -45.96 -8.33
CA SER A 240 -26.85 -45.65 -7.55
C SER A 240 -26.84 -44.20 -7.03
N ASP A 241 -25.72 -43.50 -7.17
CA ASP A 241 -25.60 -42.08 -6.87
C ASP A 241 -26.07 -41.25 -8.08
N GLU A 242 -27.38 -41.10 -8.20
CA GLU A 242 -28.06 -40.42 -9.31
C GLU A 242 -28.42 -38.96 -8.94
N GLY A 243 -27.66 -38.32 -8.06
CA GLY A 243 -27.89 -36.93 -7.68
C GLY A 243 -26.75 -36.33 -6.85
N GLY A 244 -25.95 -35.45 -7.47
CA GLY A 244 -24.77 -34.84 -6.86
C GLY A 244 -24.72 -33.32 -7.02
N LEU A 245 -24.03 -32.64 -6.09
CA LEU A 245 -23.62 -31.24 -6.25
C LEU A 245 -22.25 -31.22 -6.94
N ILE A 246 -22.17 -30.58 -8.10
CA ILE A 246 -20.90 -30.31 -8.78
C ILE A 246 -20.62 -28.82 -8.58
N ASN A 247 -19.64 -28.50 -7.74
CA ASN A 247 -19.12 -27.13 -7.67
C ASN A 247 -18.22 -26.91 -8.89
N LEU A 248 -18.63 -26.00 -9.77
CA LEU A 248 -17.94 -25.73 -11.03
C LEU A 248 -16.78 -24.72 -10.87
N GLY A 249 -16.55 -24.20 -9.66
CA GLY A 249 -15.46 -23.29 -9.34
C GLY A 249 -15.72 -21.83 -9.71
N THR A 250 -14.65 -21.03 -9.70
CA THR A 250 -14.65 -19.60 -10.01
C THR A 250 -14.80 -19.37 -11.51
N LEU A 251 -15.61 -18.38 -11.89
CA LEU A 251 -15.76 -17.99 -13.30
C LEU A 251 -14.60 -17.09 -13.76
N THR A 252 -14.21 -17.26 -15.03
CA THR A 252 -13.36 -16.31 -15.75
C THR A 252 -14.18 -15.43 -16.67
N ALA A 253 -13.69 -14.22 -16.97
CA ALA A 253 -14.36 -13.30 -17.88
C ALA A 253 -14.57 -13.98 -19.25
N GLY A 254 -15.82 -14.00 -19.72
CA GLY A 254 -16.22 -14.64 -20.98
C GLY A 254 -16.79 -16.06 -20.84
N ASP A 255 -16.75 -16.68 -19.66
CA ASP A 255 -17.40 -17.99 -19.43
C ASP A 255 -18.94 -17.89 -19.51
N LEU A 256 -19.51 -16.83 -18.90
CA LEU A 256 -20.87 -16.40 -19.16
C LEU A 256 -20.87 -15.25 -20.17
N LEU A 257 -21.76 -15.33 -21.15
CA LEU A 257 -21.97 -14.31 -22.17
C LEU A 257 -23.12 -13.39 -21.76
N GLU A 258 -23.04 -12.11 -22.12
CA GLU A 258 -24.20 -11.22 -21.98
C GLU A 258 -25.31 -11.67 -22.95
N GLY A 259 -26.54 -11.80 -22.45
CA GLY A 259 -27.66 -12.33 -23.21
C GLY A 259 -27.72 -13.86 -23.19
N THR A 260 -27.85 -14.49 -24.36
CA THR A 260 -28.12 -15.93 -24.47
C THR A 260 -26.88 -16.78 -24.18
N ASN A 261 -27.03 -17.69 -23.24
CA ASN A 261 -26.08 -18.74 -22.89
C ASN A 261 -26.72 -20.11 -23.14
N VAL A 262 -25.89 -21.13 -23.32
CA VAL A 262 -26.34 -22.52 -23.48
C VAL A 262 -25.58 -23.44 -22.54
N LEU A 263 -26.33 -24.24 -21.78
CA LEU A 263 -25.84 -25.42 -21.09
C LEU A 263 -26.10 -26.65 -21.96
N ALA A 264 -25.03 -27.33 -22.36
CA ALA A 264 -25.07 -28.55 -23.16
C ALA A 264 -24.56 -29.72 -22.33
N ILE A 265 -25.24 -30.86 -22.37
CA ILE A 265 -24.91 -32.03 -21.55
C ILE A 265 -25.03 -33.28 -22.41
N GLU A 266 -24.05 -34.16 -22.31
CA GLU A 266 -24.14 -35.53 -22.80
C GLU A 266 -24.22 -36.47 -21.60
N VAL A 267 -25.24 -37.33 -21.59
CA VAL A 267 -25.43 -38.38 -20.58
C VAL A 267 -25.07 -39.70 -21.24
N HIS A 268 -24.15 -40.42 -20.63
CA HIS A 268 -23.66 -41.71 -21.08
C HIS A 268 -24.16 -42.81 -20.15
N GLN A 269 -24.80 -43.81 -20.73
CA GLN A 269 -25.16 -45.05 -20.06
C GLN A 269 -23.91 -45.88 -19.79
N ASN A 270 -24.00 -46.86 -18.90
CA ASN A 270 -22.92 -47.82 -18.62
C ASN A 270 -22.96 -49.05 -19.53
N SER A 271 -24.11 -49.31 -20.17
CA SER A 271 -24.34 -50.52 -20.95
C SER A 271 -25.50 -50.36 -21.93
N ALA A 272 -25.47 -51.17 -23.00
CA ALA A 272 -26.53 -51.27 -24.01
C ALA A 272 -27.87 -51.81 -23.48
N SER A 273 -27.93 -52.24 -22.22
CA SER A 273 -29.08 -52.90 -21.59
C SER A 273 -29.63 -52.14 -20.38
N SER A 274 -29.22 -50.88 -20.17
CA SER A 274 -29.69 -50.10 -19.02
C SER A 274 -31.22 -50.01 -18.95
N SER A 275 -31.75 -50.16 -17.74
CA SER A 275 -33.19 -50.16 -17.46
C SER A 275 -33.81 -48.76 -17.43
N ASP A 276 -32.98 -47.76 -17.20
CA ASP A 276 -33.36 -46.40 -16.84
C ASP A 276 -32.37 -45.38 -17.41
N THR A 277 -32.79 -44.12 -17.38
CA THR A 277 -31.94 -42.94 -17.60
C THR A 277 -32.66 -41.73 -17.03
N GLY A 278 -31.92 -40.71 -16.64
CA GLY A 278 -32.52 -39.44 -16.25
C GLY A 278 -31.56 -38.27 -16.35
N LEU A 279 -32.09 -37.08 -16.66
CA LEU A 279 -31.39 -35.80 -16.53
C LEU A 279 -32.29 -34.76 -15.88
N ASP A 280 -31.78 -34.11 -14.83
CA ASP A 280 -32.34 -32.88 -14.27
C ASP A 280 -31.21 -32.00 -13.69
N VAL A 281 -31.36 -30.69 -13.78
CA VAL A 281 -30.28 -29.74 -13.47
C VAL A 281 -30.83 -28.50 -12.79
N ARG A 282 -30.13 -28.04 -11.76
CA ARG A 282 -30.25 -26.65 -11.29
C ARG A 282 -28.92 -25.94 -11.48
N LEU A 283 -28.93 -24.81 -12.17
CA LEU A 283 -27.77 -23.95 -12.37
C LEU A 283 -28.04 -22.59 -11.72
N SER A 284 -27.11 -22.14 -10.89
CA SER A 284 -27.19 -20.83 -10.25
C SER A 284 -25.84 -20.11 -10.30
N GLY A 285 -25.87 -18.80 -10.42
CA GLY A 285 -24.68 -17.93 -10.33
C GLY A 285 -24.67 -17.10 -9.06
N ILE A 286 -23.48 -16.84 -8.54
CA ILE A 286 -23.25 -15.90 -7.45
C ILE A 286 -22.63 -14.64 -8.04
N ALA A 287 -23.25 -13.49 -7.81
CA ALA A 287 -22.73 -12.17 -8.16
C ALA A 287 -22.76 -11.26 -6.93
N PRO A 288 -21.90 -10.24 -6.84
CA PRO A 288 -22.06 -9.19 -5.85
C PRO A 288 -23.44 -8.53 -5.96
N VAL A 289 -24.05 -8.18 -4.83
CA VAL A 289 -25.33 -7.47 -4.77
C VAL A 289 -25.18 -6.12 -5.49
N GLY A 290 -25.93 -5.91 -6.57
CA GLY A 290 -25.87 -4.70 -7.39
C GLY A 290 -25.41 -4.92 -8.83
N GLY A 291 -24.87 -6.10 -9.17
CA GLY A 291 -24.46 -6.41 -10.56
C GLY A 291 -23.21 -5.66 -11.02
N ASP A 292 -22.52 -4.97 -10.12
CA ASP A 292 -21.26 -4.28 -10.41
C ASP A 292 -20.10 -5.28 -10.48
N VAL A 293 -19.32 -5.16 -11.54
CA VAL A 293 -18.08 -5.91 -11.80
C VAL A 293 -16.95 -5.22 -11.04
N GLY A 294 -16.89 -5.39 -9.73
CA GLY A 294 -15.93 -4.68 -8.89
C GLY A 294 -15.21 -5.61 -7.93
N SER A 295 -13.88 -5.54 -7.93
CA SER A 295 -13.12 -5.96 -6.76
C SER A 295 -13.63 -5.19 -5.55
N ASN A 296 -13.83 -5.83 -4.40
CA ASN A 296 -14.18 -5.14 -3.16
C ASN A 296 -13.01 -4.32 -2.58
N ILE A 297 -11.94 -4.13 -3.36
CA ILE A 297 -10.75 -3.35 -3.02
C ILE A 297 -11.03 -1.86 -3.20
N VAL A 298 -10.59 -1.08 -2.22
CA VAL A 298 -10.55 0.39 -2.26
C VAL A 298 -9.16 0.82 -2.75
N PRO A 299 -9.05 1.41 -3.94
CA PRO A 299 -7.77 1.85 -4.47
C PRO A 299 -7.30 3.11 -3.72
N LEU A 300 -6.24 2.98 -2.92
CA LEU A 300 -5.58 4.09 -2.24
C LEU A 300 -4.13 4.22 -2.75
N THR A 301 -3.73 5.43 -3.12
CA THR A 301 -2.34 5.77 -3.53
C THR A 301 -1.57 6.50 -2.44
N GLY A 302 -2.22 6.81 -1.32
CA GLY A 302 -1.71 7.47 -0.12
C GLY A 302 -2.81 7.44 0.95
N GLY A 303 -2.54 7.99 2.13
CA GLY A 303 -3.49 7.95 3.24
C GLY A 303 -4.83 8.61 2.93
N ALA A 304 -5.91 8.08 3.49
CA ALA A 304 -7.26 8.56 3.24
C ALA A 304 -8.19 8.31 4.42
N LYS A 305 -9.16 9.21 4.62
CA LYS A 305 -10.32 8.95 5.47
C LYS A 305 -11.38 8.27 4.62
N VAL A 306 -11.61 6.99 4.86
CA VAL A 306 -12.59 6.20 4.13
C VAL A 306 -13.90 6.18 4.89
N CYS A 307 -14.98 6.56 4.23
CA CYS A 307 -16.33 6.56 4.78
C CYS A 307 -17.21 5.64 3.93
N ALA A 308 -17.98 4.73 4.54
CA ALA A 308 -18.76 3.72 3.82
C ALA A 308 -20.14 3.47 4.45
N ARG A 309 -21.14 3.20 3.60
CA ARG A 309 -22.48 2.72 3.98
C ARG A 309 -22.95 1.65 3.03
N ALA A 310 -23.74 0.69 3.50
CA ALA A 310 -24.54 -0.19 2.66
C ALA A 310 -25.92 0.42 2.41
N PHE A 311 -26.48 0.19 1.22
CA PHE A 311 -27.83 0.60 0.84
C PHE A 311 -28.60 -0.60 0.31
N GLU A 312 -29.77 -0.86 0.89
CA GLU A 312 -30.63 -1.97 0.51
C GLU A 312 -32.09 -1.61 0.74
N ASN A 313 -32.96 -1.93 -0.22
CA ASN A 313 -34.42 -1.76 -0.11
C ASN A 313 -34.88 -0.35 0.32
N GLY A 314 -34.16 0.70 -0.08
CA GLY A 314 -34.48 2.09 0.26
C GLY A 314 -33.95 2.55 1.62
N GLU A 315 -33.21 1.70 2.33
CA GLU A 315 -32.63 1.98 3.65
C GLU A 315 -31.10 2.02 3.60
N TRP A 316 -30.52 3.01 4.27
CA TRP A 316 -29.07 3.13 4.46
C TRP A 316 -28.65 2.50 5.79
N SER A 317 -27.56 1.76 5.80
CA SER A 317 -26.89 1.31 7.02
C SER A 317 -26.37 2.49 7.85
N ALA A 318 -25.85 2.22 9.06
CA ALA A 318 -24.99 3.16 9.76
C ALA A 318 -23.70 3.47 8.97
N LEU A 319 -23.05 4.60 9.27
CA LEU A 319 -21.78 5.00 8.67
C LEU A 319 -20.64 4.23 9.32
N THR A 320 -19.78 3.64 8.50
CA THR A 320 -18.46 3.16 8.91
C THR A 320 -17.42 4.18 8.44
N THR A 321 -16.47 4.54 9.30
CA THR A 321 -15.38 5.48 8.96
C THR A 321 -14.06 4.98 9.53
N GLY A 322 -12.96 5.22 8.81
CA GLY A 322 -11.62 4.78 9.20
C GLY A 322 -10.54 5.57 8.47
N ASP A 323 -9.45 5.88 9.17
CA ASP A 323 -8.25 6.48 8.58
C ASP A 323 -7.28 5.37 8.19
N PHE A 324 -7.00 5.26 6.89
CA PHE A 324 -6.09 4.26 6.35
C PHE A 324 -4.87 4.93 5.75
N LEU A 325 -3.69 4.42 6.09
CA LEU A 325 -2.40 4.89 5.57
C LEU A 325 -1.83 3.85 4.61
N VAL A 326 -0.99 4.26 3.66
CA VAL A 326 -0.39 3.34 2.68
C VAL A 326 1.11 3.22 2.94
N ALA A 327 1.59 2.02 3.24
CA ALA A 327 3.02 1.80 3.46
C ALA A 327 3.84 1.90 2.14
N PRO A 328 5.09 2.37 2.19
CA PRO A 328 5.82 2.80 3.39
C PRO A 328 5.34 4.17 3.89
N ILE A 329 5.07 4.26 5.19
CA ILE A 329 4.81 5.54 5.87
C ILE A 329 6.15 6.20 6.25
N ALA A 330 6.15 7.52 6.44
CA ALA A 330 7.32 8.26 6.89
C ALA A 330 7.85 7.72 8.23
N ASP A 331 9.15 7.45 8.30
CA ASP A 331 9.83 6.95 9.50
C ASP A 331 11.32 7.36 9.57
N ALA A 332 12.02 6.84 10.58
CA ALA A 332 13.43 7.13 10.82
C ALA A 332 14.38 6.69 9.68
N SER A 333 13.96 5.77 8.82
CA SER A 333 14.78 5.19 7.77
C SER A 333 14.61 5.85 6.39
N ASN A 334 13.50 6.55 6.16
CA ASN A 334 13.12 7.00 4.81
C ASN A 334 12.94 8.51 4.63
N ILE A 335 12.76 9.30 5.69
CA ILE A 335 12.57 10.77 5.60
C ILE A 335 13.60 11.50 6.44
N VAL A 336 14.22 12.55 5.90
CA VAL A 336 15.12 13.46 6.62
C VAL A 336 14.66 14.90 6.52
N ILE A 337 15.00 15.72 7.52
CA ILE A 337 15.04 17.18 7.35
C ILE A 337 16.35 17.50 6.65
N SER A 338 16.28 18.03 5.43
CA SER A 338 17.45 18.27 4.56
C SER A 338 17.98 19.70 4.64
N GLU A 339 17.11 20.67 4.93
CA GLU A 339 17.50 22.09 4.99
C GLU A 339 16.53 22.88 5.88
N ILE A 340 17.05 23.86 6.62
CA ILE A 340 16.27 24.73 7.50
C ILE A 340 16.69 26.18 7.29
N MET A 341 15.73 27.05 6.97
CA MET A 341 15.87 28.51 6.98
C MET A 341 15.19 29.05 8.24
N TYR A 342 15.96 29.20 9.33
CA TYR A 342 15.44 29.59 10.64
C TYR A 342 15.62 31.09 10.98
N ASN A 343 16.44 31.82 10.22
CA ASN A 343 16.63 33.26 10.37
C ASN A 343 16.90 33.89 8.98
N PRO A 344 15.85 34.12 8.18
CA PRO A 344 15.96 34.68 6.84
C PRO A 344 16.63 36.07 6.84
N LEU A 345 17.14 36.49 5.68
CA LEU A 345 17.74 37.82 5.55
C LEU A 345 16.71 38.92 5.83
N GLY A 346 17.03 39.82 6.76
CA GLY A 346 16.19 40.97 7.10
C GLY A 346 15.63 40.87 8.52
N THR A 347 14.46 41.48 8.75
CA THR A 347 13.81 41.51 10.08
C THR A 347 12.48 40.74 10.10
N SER A 348 12.13 40.09 9.00
CA SER A 348 10.87 39.36 8.85
C SER A 348 11.13 37.87 9.00
N GLU A 349 10.38 37.24 9.91
CA GLU A 349 10.39 35.77 10.03
C GLU A 349 9.48 35.12 8.98
N ASP A 350 8.73 35.89 8.19
CA ASP A 350 7.79 35.33 7.19
C ASP A 350 8.47 34.51 6.08
N GLY A 351 9.78 34.65 5.93
CA GLY A 351 10.61 33.88 5.00
C GLY A 351 11.12 32.53 5.53
N GLU A 352 10.74 32.11 6.74
CA GLU A 352 11.16 30.82 7.33
C GLU A 352 10.58 29.61 6.58
N TRP A 353 11.36 28.53 6.50
CA TRP A 353 10.91 27.26 5.93
C TRP A 353 11.78 26.08 6.39
N VAL A 354 11.21 24.88 6.29
CA VAL A 354 11.86 23.60 6.55
C VAL A 354 11.67 22.69 5.35
N GLU A 355 12.73 22.02 4.90
CA GLU A 355 12.67 21.07 3.80
C GLU A 355 12.83 19.63 4.29
N LEU A 356 12.00 18.75 3.74
CA LEU A 356 12.12 17.31 3.89
C LEU A 356 12.55 16.66 2.58
N MET A 357 13.30 15.57 2.69
CA MET A 357 13.67 14.72 1.55
C MET A 357 13.28 13.26 1.83
N ASN A 358 12.66 12.61 0.85
CA ASN A 358 12.54 11.16 0.85
C ASN A 358 13.85 10.56 0.31
N ILE A 359 14.55 9.84 1.18
CA ILE A 359 15.84 9.21 0.88
C ILE A 359 15.72 7.72 0.57
N SER A 360 14.48 7.21 0.50
CA SER A 360 14.20 5.82 0.13
C SER A 360 13.94 5.67 -1.36
N ALA A 361 14.03 4.42 -1.85
CA ALA A 361 13.74 4.07 -3.24
C ALA A 361 12.23 3.91 -3.53
N ALA A 362 11.35 4.14 -2.55
CA ALA A 362 9.91 4.00 -2.69
C ALA A 362 9.20 5.33 -2.41
N THR A 363 8.02 5.54 -3.00
CA THR A 363 7.15 6.66 -2.60
C THR A 363 6.72 6.47 -1.16
N THR A 364 6.91 7.50 -0.34
CA THR A 364 6.60 7.48 1.09
C THR A 364 5.32 8.25 1.35
N ASP A 365 4.42 7.71 2.17
CA ASP A 365 3.22 8.37 2.65
C ASP A 365 3.53 9.24 3.88
N LEU A 366 3.34 10.54 3.75
CA LEU A 366 3.59 11.54 4.80
C LEU A 366 2.29 11.93 5.51
N SER A 367 1.16 11.29 5.20
CA SER A 367 -0.12 11.51 5.86
C SER A 367 0.01 11.60 7.38
N ASN A 368 -0.49 12.69 7.98
CA ASN A 368 -0.43 12.96 9.43
C ASN A 368 0.98 13.05 10.04
N LEU A 369 2.05 13.07 9.24
CA LEU A 369 3.40 13.41 9.72
C LEU A 369 3.34 14.83 10.31
N THR A 370 3.71 14.96 11.57
CA THR A 370 3.50 16.17 12.35
C THR A 370 4.81 16.71 12.87
N PHE A 371 5.00 18.02 12.76
CA PHE A 371 6.11 18.70 13.38
C PHE A 371 5.85 18.94 14.87
N ALA A 372 6.90 18.81 15.69
CA ALA A 372 6.98 19.47 16.98
C ALA A 372 8.08 20.54 16.89
N GLY A 373 7.73 21.80 17.19
CA GLY A 373 8.57 22.98 16.98
C GLY A 373 7.87 24.04 16.14
N ILE A 374 7.16 23.61 15.10
CA ILE A 374 6.24 24.42 14.28
C ILE A 374 4.86 23.77 14.21
N ASP A 375 3.82 24.58 14.00
CA ASP A 375 2.42 24.15 13.92
C ASP A 375 2.09 23.63 12.50
N TYR A 376 2.67 22.49 12.11
CA TYR A 376 2.40 21.88 10.80
C TYR A 376 2.19 20.37 10.88
N THR A 377 1.13 19.91 10.22
CA THR A 377 0.84 18.49 9.97
C THR A 377 0.51 18.30 8.50
N PHE A 378 1.15 17.33 7.86
CA PHE A 378 0.85 16.96 6.48
C PHE A 378 -0.57 16.40 6.36
N PRO A 379 -1.35 16.83 5.36
CA PRO A 379 -2.70 16.30 5.18
C PRO A 379 -2.67 14.82 4.76
N LEU A 380 -3.76 14.11 5.05
CA LEU A 380 -3.99 12.77 4.51
C LEU A 380 -3.84 12.77 2.98
N GLY A 381 -3.12 11.77 2.48
CA GLY A 381 -2.89 11.52 1.06
C GLY A 381 -1.63 12.20 0.50
N PHE A 382 -0.94 13.01 1.30
CA PHE A 382 0.31 13.62 0.86
C PHE A 382 1.41 12.55 0.78
N THR A 383 1.95 12.37 -0.43
CA THR A 383 3.00 11.38 -0.70
C THR A 383 4.23 12.08 -1.29
N LEU A 384 5.41 11.51 -1.03
CA LEU A 384 6.68 12.03 -1.51
C LEU A 384 7.41 10.94 -2.29
N ALA A 385 7.64 11.17 -3.58
CA ALA A 385 8.35 10.23 -4.45
C ALA A 385 9.82 10.02 -4.00
N PRO A 386 10.51 8.94 -4.45
CA PRO A 386 11.94 8.74 -4.21
C PRO A 386 12.76 9.97 -4.61
N ASP A 387 13.75 10.33 -3.79
CA ASP A 387 14.64 11.50 -3.94
C ASP A 387 13.94 12.87 -3.99
N ALA A 388 12.61 12.90 -3.92
CA ALA A 388 11.85 14.13 -3.98
C ALA A 388 11.95 14.89 -2.65
N ARG A 389 11.87 16.22 -2.77
CA ARG A 389 11.87 17.16 -1.66
C ARG A 389 10.50 17.80 -1.52
N VAL A 390 10.16 18.21 -0.30
CA VAL A 390 8.99 19.05 -0.02
C VAL A 390 9.40 20.17 0.93
N VAL A 391 8.99 21.39 0.61
CA VAL A 391 9.26 22.58 1.41
C VAL A 391 8.02 22.97 2.18
N VAL A 392 8.10 22.95 3.50
CA VAL A 392 7.09 23.47 4.41
C VAL A 392 7.46 24.91 4.72
N VAL A 393 6.58 25.85 4.39
CA VAL A 393 6.86 27.29 4.48
C VAL A 393 6.02 27.93 5.56
N LYS A 394 6.52 28.98 6.20
CA LYS A 394 5.78 29.71 7.22
C LYS A 394 4.65 30.56 6.64
N ASN A 395 4.93 31.21 5.51
CA ASN A 395 3.97 32.05 4.80
C ASN A 395 4.15 31.85 3.30
N GLN A 396 3.14 31.26 2.64
CA GLN A 396 3.25 30.95 1.21
C GLN A 396 3.38 32.19 0.33
N THR A 397 2.77 33.32 0.73
CA THR A 397 2.81 34.56 -0.04
C THR A 397 4.19 35.21 0.04
N GLU A 398 4.78 35.25 1.23
CA GLU A 398 6.13 35.79 1.40
C GLU A 398 7.17 34.89 0.75
N PHE A 399 7.05 33.57 0.92
CA PHE A 399 7.93 32.64 0.23
C PHE A 399 7.90 32.84 -1.30
N ALA A 400 6.72 33.06 -1.89
CA ALA A 400 6.58 33.34 -3.32
C ALA A 400 7.08 34.75 -3.74
N SER A 401 7.25 35.68 -2.79
CA SER A 401 7.86 37.00 -3.04
C SER A 401 9.38 36.92 -3.11
N ILE A 402 9.97 35.97 -2.37
CA ILE A 402 11.42 35.75 -2.26
C ILE A 402 11.93 34.76 -3.32
N TYR A 403 11.20 33.66 -3.57
CA TYR A 403 11.65 32.54 -4.40
C TYR A 403 10.81 32.37 -5.67
N ASN A 404 11.47 31.94 -6.75
CA ASN A 404 10.77 31.39 -7.91
C ASN A 404 10.22 30.00 -7.56
N THR A 405 8.89 29.92 -7.38
CA THR A 405 8.21 28.69 -6.94
C THR A 405 8.02 27.65 -8.05
N LEU A 406 8.35 27.98 -9.31
CA LEU A 406 8.20 27.04 -10.42
C LEU A 406 9.11 25.80 -10.22
N GLY A 407 8.47 24.65 -10.02
CA GLY A 407 9.16 23.37 -9.80
C GLY A 407 9.60 23.13 -8.35
N VAL A 408 9.23 24.00 -7.40
CA VAL A 408 9.38 23.74 -5.97
C VAL A 408 8.11 23.05 -5.48
N ASN A 409 8.26 21.87 -4.88
CA ASN A 409 7.15 21.17 -4.25
C ASN A 409 6.86 21.78 -2.87
N ILE A 410 5.97 22.77 -2.83
CA ILE A 410 5.56 23.45 -1.59
C ILE A 410 4.42 22.64 -0.96
N ALA A 411 4.55 22.34 0.33
CA ALA A 411 3.54 21.62 1.08
C ALA A 411 2.22 22.43 1.15
N PRO A 412 1.04 21.80 1.11
CA PRO A 412 -0.22 22.50 1.24
C PRO A 412 -0.38 23.12 2.65
N GLY A 413 -0.90 24.35 2.71
CA GLY A 413 -0.94 25.11 3.97
C GLY A 413 0.41 25.71 4.35
N ASP A 414 0.48 26.29 5.54
CA ASP A 414 1.69 26.91 6.09
C ASP A 414 1.68 26.83 7.63
N PHE A 415 2.79 27.20 8.26
CA PHE A 415 2.91 27.26 9.73
C PHE A 415 2.87 28.69 10.28
N SER A 416 2.09 29.57 9.65
CA SER A 416 2.02 31.02 9.93
C SER A 416 1.72 31.42 11.39
N THR A 417 1.21 30.51 12.21
CA THR A 417 0.94 30.73 13.65
C THR A 417 2.13 30.48 14.57
N SER A 418 3.23 29.94 14.04
CA SER A 418 4.45 29.56 14.77
C SER A 418 5.70 30.05 14.04
N SER A 419 6.85 30.10 14.72
CA SER A 419 8.15 30.45 14.13
C SER A 419 9.21 29.45 14.53
N LEU A 420 10.26 29.36 13.72
CA LEU A 420 11.51 28.78 14.17
C LEU A 420 12.20 29.76 15.13
N ARG A 421 13.05 29.26 16.03
CA ARG A 421 13.86 30.12 16.91
C ARG A 421 15.22 30.41 16.29
N ASN A 422 15.54 31.69 16.18
CA ASN A 422 16.81 32.16 15.62
C ASN A 422 18.01 31.69 16.46
N SER A 423 17.83 31.56 17.79
CA SER A 423 18.85 31.02 18.72
C SER A 423 18.90 29.49 18.84
N GLY A 424 18.20 28.78 17.95
CA GLY A 424 18.09 27.33 17.97
C GLY A 424 16.97 26.78 18.85
N GLU A 425 16.44 25.63 18.44
CA GLU A 425 15.45 24.87 19.22
C GLU A 425 15.47 23.38 18.88
N GLN A 426 14.68 22.61 19.62
CA GLN A 426 14.43 21.22 19.27
C GLN A 426 13.30 21.14 18.26
N ILE A 427 13.58 20.51 17.12
CA ILE A 427 12.59 20.15 16.12
C ILE A 427 12.39 18.64 16.09
N ALA A 428 11.16 18.19 15.87
CA ALA A 428 10.87 16.78 15.64
C ALA A 428 9.86 16.59 14.51
N LEU A 429 9.98 15.47 13.82
CA LEU A 429 8.98 14.89 12.94
C LEU A 429 8.44 13.63 13.62
N ILE A 430 7.14 13.62 13.86
CA ILE A 430 6.42 12.52 14.50
C ILE A 430 5.52 11.90 13.45
N ASP A 431 5.72 10.62 13.17
CA ASP A 431 4.96 9.89 12.16
C ASP A 431 3.48 9.72 12.54
N ALA A 432 2.72 9.17 11.61
CA ALA A 432 1.28 9.00 11.74
C ALA A 432 0.84 8.06 12.88
N ILE A 433 1.75 7.26 13.44
CA ILE A 433 1.49 6.33 14.55
C ILE A 433 2.12 6.80 15.87
N GLY A 434 2.71 8.00 15.89
CA GLY A 434 3.26 8.64 17.09
C GLY A 434 4.72 8.32 17.39
N VAL A 435 5.47 7.76 16.44
CA VAL A 435 6.91 7.48 16.57
C VAL A 435 7.72 8.62 15.96
N ASP A 436 8.83 8.98 16.61
CA ASP A 436 9.73 9.99 16.07
C ASP A 436 10.42 9.48 14.79
N ALA A 437 10.09 10.08 13.65
CA ALA A 437 10.85 9.94 12.43
C ALA A 437 12.19 10.70 12.56
N ARG A 438 12.19 11.91 13.12
CA ARG A 438 13.41 12.67 13.45
C ARG A 438 13.20 13.49 14.71
N ARG A 439 14.24 13.65 15.53
CA ARG A 439 14.26 14.59 16.67
C ARG A 439 15.69 15.04 16.93
N PHE A 440 15.93 16.35 16.88
CA PHE A 440 17.24 16.92 17.19
C PHE A 440 17.10 18.40 17.57
N LYS A 441 18.18 18.98 18.10
CA LYS A 441 18.27 20.40 18.40
C LYS A 441 19.28 21.04 17.45
N TYR A 442 18.88 22.08 16.72
CA TYR A 442 19.81 22.93 15.97
C TYR A 442 20.24 24.14 16.80
N ASN A 443 21.31 24.83 16.38
CA ASN A 443 21.81 26.03 17.03
C ASN A 443 22.42 27.00 16.02
N ASP A 444 22.62 28.24 16.47
CA ASP A 444 23.22 29.39 15.80
C ASP A 444 24.67 29.67 16.22
N ASN A 445 25.17 28.94 17.22
CA ASN A 445 26.51 29.13 17.76
C ASN A 445 27.41 27.91 17.49
N ASP A 446 28.72 28.17 17.52
CA ASP A 446 29.75 27.14 17.41
C ASP A 446 29.43 25.92 18.31
N PRO A 447 29.54 24.69 17.78
CA PRO A 447 30.15 24.33 16.49
C PRO A 447 29.14 24.19 15.33
N TRP A 448 27.92 24.73 15.45
CA TRP A 448 27.00 24.84 14.32
C TRP A 448 27.43 25.96 13.36
N PRO A 449 27.07 25.90 12.07
CA PRO A 449 27.31 27.01 11.15
C PRO A 449 26.65 28.29 11.66
N THR A 450 27.38 29.40 11.71
CA THR A 450 26.88 30.66 12.29
C THR A 450 26.28 31.64 11.28
N SER A 451 26.69 31.57 10.00
CA SER A 451 26.14 32.46 8.95
C SER A 451 24.64 32.26 8.64
N PRO A 452 24.00 31.12 8.98
CA PRO A 452 22.54 31.01 8.91
C PRO A 452 21.78 31.83 9.97
N ASP A 453 22.47 32.47 10.92
CA ASP A 453 21.86 33.38 11.90
C ASP A 453 21.76 34.81 11.36
N GLY A 454 20.90 35.02 10.36
CA GLY A 454 20.49 36.37 9.92
C GLY A 454 21.29 36.97 8.77
N ASP A 455 22.40 36.35 8.35
CA ASP A 455 23.08 36.69 7.08
C ASP A 455 22.35 36.10 5.86
N GLY A 456 21.20 35.45 6.10
CA GLY A 456 20.28 34.93 5.09
C GLY A 456 20.62 33.54 4.57
N TYR A 457 21.62 32.86 5.12
CA TYR A 457 21.90 31.46 4.78
C TYR A 457 20.94 30.52 5.51
N SER A 458 20.78 29.32 4.98
CA SER A 458 20.11 28.18 5.63
C SER A 458 21.16 27.21 6.16
N ILE A 459 20.78 26.35 7.11
CA ILE A 459 21.57 25.14 7.43
C ILE A 459 21.14 24.00 6.52
N VAL A 460 22.12 23.35 5.90
CA VAL A 460 21.95 22.24 4.95
C VAL A 460 22.58 20.98 5.53
N LEU A 461 21.84 19.87 5.49
CA LEU A 461 22.35 18.56 5.89
C LEU A 461 23.28 18.00 4.82
N ILE A 462 24.47 17.58 5.23
CA ILE A 462 25.50 17.02 4.34
C ILE A 462 25.16 15.56 4.03
N SER A 463 25.05 15.21 2.75
CA SER A 463 24.75 13.84 2.29
C SER A 463 23.51 13.21 2.96
N PRO A 464 22.32 13.82 2.82
CA PRO A 464 21.08 13.33 3.43
C PRO A 464 20.80 11.84 3.15
N GLU A 465 21.17 11.35 1.96
CA GLU A 465 21.04 9.97 1.51
C GLU A 465 21.78 8.94 2.39
N THR A 466 22.76 9.39 3.18
CA THR A 466 23.54 8.51 4.08
C THR A 466 22.94 8.38 5.48
N ILE A 467 21.81 9.03 5.75
CA ILE A 467 21.17 9.11 7.07
C ILE A 467 22.17 9.58 8.14
N PRO A 468 22.82 10.75 7.96
CA PRO A 468 23.72 11.28 8.97
C PRO A 468 22.93 11.63 10.25
N ASP A 469 23.59 11.57 11.40
CA ASP A 469 22.99 11.96 12.68
C ASP A 469 22.73 13.48 12.71
N HIS A 470 21.46 13.89 12.62
CA HIS A 470 21.02 15.29 12.66
C HIS A 470 21.43 16.03 13.93
N SER A 471 21.72 15.32 15.03
CA SER A 471 22.13 15.95 16.30
C SER A 471 23.60 16.40 16.31
N LEU A 472 24.40 15.96 15.33
CA LEU A 472 25.81 16.29 15.24
C LEU A 472 26.03 17.51 14.32
N PRO A 473 26.58 18.63 14.83
CA PRO A 473 26.76 19.87 14.05
C PRO A 473 27.65 19.69 12.82
N ILE A 474 28.59 18.74 12.86
CA ILE A 474 29.50 18.44 11.75
C ILE A 474 28.79 17.92 10.49
N ASN A 475 27.58 17.37 10.66
CA ASN A 475 26.74 16.91 9.55
C ASN A 475 25.95 18.05 8.89
N TRP A 476 26.13 19.28 9.37
CA TRP A 476 25.50 20.47 8.83
C TRP A 476 26.56 21.45 8.31
N ARG A 477 26.13 22.26 7.35
CA ARG A 477 26.88 23.41 6.83
C ARG A 477 25.91 24.54 6.49
N ALA A 478 26.43 25.73 6.26
CA ALA A 478 25.63 26.77 5.62
C ALA A 478 25.33 26.39 4.15
N SER A 479 24.24 26.92 3.60
CA SER A 479 24.01 26.86 2.16
C SER A 479 25.06 27.64 1.38
N THR A 480 25.24 27.28 0.12
CA THR A 480 26.24 27.89 -0.79
C THR A 480 25.88 29.31 -1.20
N ILE A 481 24.62 29.74 -0.99
CA ILE A 481 24.10 31.07 -1.33
C ILE A 481 23.13 31.56 -0.25
N SER A 482 23.06 32.87 -0.07
CA SER A 482 21.99 33.51 0.72
C SER A 482 20.62 33.18 0.10
N GLY A 483 19.63 32.89 0.94
CA GLY A 483 18.31 32.34 0.60
C GLY A 483 18.26 30.80 0.55
N GLY A 484 19.39 30.10 0.59
CA GLY A 484 19.38 28.64 0.41
C GLY A 484 18.87 28.21 -0.96
N ARG A 485 18.55 26.91 -1.12
CA ARG A 485 18.02 26.36 -2.38
C ARG A 485 16.78 25.49 -2.17
N PRO A 486 15.65 26.08 -1.73
CA PRO A 486 14.45 25.30 -1.45
C PRO A 486 13.99 24.46 -2.67
N GLY A 487 13.72 23.19 -2.41
CA GLY A 487 13.34 22.18 -3.39
C GLY A 487 14.51 21.49 -4.10
N LYS A 488 15.78 21.84 -3.81
CA LYS A 488 16.96 21.34 -4.53
C LYS A 488 18.18 21.19 -3.62
N GLY A 489 19.04 20.22 -3.92
CA GLY A 489 20.39 20.21 -3.37
C GLY A 489 21.22 21.37 -3.92
N ASP A 490 22.15 21.87 -3.11
CA ASP A 490 23.09 22.92 -3.50
C ASP A 490 24.55 22.42 -3.59
N ASN A 491 24.74 21.10 -3.50
CA ASN A 491 26.02 20.44 -3.71
C ASN A 491 26.42 20.34 -5.19
N THR A 492 27.71 20.09 -5.39
CA THR A 492 28.35 19.75 -6.65
C THR A 492 29.00 18.38 -6.52
N THR A 493 29.50 17.83 -7.62
CA THR A 493 30.25 16.57 -7.61
C THR A 493 31.61 16.80 -8.23
N PHE A 494 32.66 16.32 -7.56
CA PHE A 494 34.00 16.28 -8.13
C PHE A 494 34.02 15.48 -9.45
N THR A 495 34.71 16.01 -10.46
CA THR A 495 34.96 15.32 -11.73
C THR A 495 36.42 15.49 -12.13
N GLY A 496 37.00 14.50 -12.80
CA GLY A 496 38.39 14.54 -13.26
C GLY A 496 39.31 13.55 -12.54
N ASP A 497 40.62 13.65 -12.80
CA ASP A 497 41.63 12.85 -12.11
C ASP A 497 41.88 13.43 -10.70
N PRO A 498 41.55 12.71 -9.62
CA PRO A 498 41.72 13.22 -8.26
C PRO A 498 43.18 13.52 -7.88
N ASN A 499 44.16 12.99 -8.60
CA ASN A 499 45.59 13.18 -8.32
C ASN A 499 46.27 14.23 -9.20
N ALA A 500 45.55 14.85 -10.14
CA ALA A 500 46.13 15.86 -11.01
C ALA A 500 46.52 17.11 -10.20
N ASP A 501 47.66 17.72 -10.51
CA ASP A 501 48.19 18.94 -9.89
C ASP A 501 48.71 19.80 -11.05
N SER A 502 47.83 20.64 -11.60
CA SER A 502 48.05 21.29 -12.91
C SER A 502 48.87 22.57 -12.81
N ASP A 503 48.85 23.23 -11.66
CA ASP A 503 49.62 24.43 -11.32
C ASP A 503 50.89 24.09 -10.52
N GLY A 504 51.01 22.87 -9.98
CA GLY A 504 52.21 22.37 -9.32
C GLY A 504 52.39 22.90 -7.90
N ASP A 505 51.29 23.29 -7.25
CA ASP A 505 51.29 23.90 -5.92
C ASP A 505 51.33 22.86 -4.78
N GLY A 506 51.12 21.58 -5.11
CA GLY A 506 51.13 20.44 -4.20
C GLY A 506 49.75 20.05 -3.66
N LEU A 507 48.68 20.76 -4.05
CA LEU A 507 47.31 20.34 -3.86
C LEU A 507 46.84 19.55 -5.09
N THR A 508 46.44 18.31 -4.87
CA THR A 508 45.79 17.51 -5.91
C THR A 508 44.40 18.06 -6.22
N ALA A 509 43.87 17.86 -7.42
CA ALA A 509 42.56 18.32 -7.85
C ALA A 509 41.42 18.01 -6.87
N LEU A 510 41.46 16.84 -6.22
CA LEU A 510 40.48 16.47 -5.20
C LEU A 510 40.59 17.33 -3.94
N LEU A 511 41.82 17.65 -3.50
CA LEU A 511 42.07 18.54 -2.37
C LEU A 511 41.64 19.96 -2.71
N GLU A 512 41.93 20.44 -3.91
CA GLU A 512 41.50 21.76 -4.34
C GLU A 512 39.98 21.90 -4.34
N TYR A 513 39.29 20.93 -4.95
CA TYR A 513 37.83 20.86 -4.92
C TYR A 513 37.28 20.82 -3.49
N ALA A 514 37.86 19.99 -2.62
CA ALA A 514 37.44 19.85 -1.23
C ALA A 514 37.66 21.14 -0.41
N LEU A 515 38.79 21.81 -0.62
CA LEU A 515 39.19 22.98 0.15
C LEU A 515 38.67 24.29 -0.47
N GLY A 516 38.13 24.23 -1.69
CA GLY A 516 37.50 25.34 -2.41
C GLY A 516 38.48 26.23 -3.17
N SER A 517 39.64 25.71 -3.58
CA SER A 517 40.53 26.36 -4.57
C SER A 517 40.26 25.89 -6.00
N ILE A 518 40.90 26.51 -6.98
CA ILE A 518 40.68 26.28 -8.41
C ILE A 518 41.92 25.64 -9.03
N GLN A 519 41.76 24.43 -9.57
CA GLN A 519 42.82 23.76 -10.31
C GLN A 519 43.29 24.55 -11.54
N GLY A 520 44.59 24.79 -11.63
CA GLY A 520 45.20 25.42 -12.80
C GLY A 520 44.92 26.92 -12.89
N ASP A 521 44.64 27.56 -11.75
CA ASP A 521 44.70 29.02 -11.67
C ASP A 521 46.16 29.51 -11.78
N ALA A 522 46.35 30.82 -11.94
CA ALA A 522 47.67 31.39 -12.20
C ALA A 522 48.54 31.52 -10.92
N GLY A 523 48.05 31.12 -9.75
CA GLY A 523 48.65 31.36 -8.44
C GLY A 523 48.80 30.09 -7.61
N PHE A 524 49.52 30.22 -6.49
CA PHE A 524 49.43 29.22 -5.42
C PHE A 524 48.14 29.48 -4.64
N SER A 525 47.52 28.43 -4.07
CA SER A 525 46.34 28.55 -3.18
C SER A 525 46.71 28.39 -1.69
N PRO A 526 47.58 29.24 -1.10
CA PRO A 526 48.11 29.07 0.26
C PRO A 526 47.03 29.12 1.36
N GLU A 527 45.89 29.75 1.11
CA GLU A 527 44.75 29.81 2.02
C GLU A 527 44.06 28.45 2.21
N SER A 528 44.17 27.56 1.23
CA SER A 528 43.54 26.24 1.26
C SER A 528 44.36 25.21 2.05
N PHE A 529 45.66 25.45 2.28
CA PHE A 529 46.50 24.51 3.02
C PHE A 529 46.05 24.34 4.48
N PRO A 530 45.82 23.10 4.96
CA PRO A 530 45.54 22.83 6.36
C PRO A 530 46.66 23.30 7.28
N LYS A 531 46.30 23.96 8.39
CA LYS A 531 47.23 24.53 9.37
C LYS A 531 47.07 23.82 10.71
N SER A 532 48.14 23.22 11.22
CA SER A 532 48.17 22.71 12.60
C SER A 532 48.48 23.84 13.59
N GLY A 533 47.88 23.81 14.77
CA GLY A 533 48.15 24.78 15.83
C GLY A 533 47.80 24.22 17.21
N THR A 534 47.70 25.11 18.19
CA THR A 534 47.11 24.79 19.49
C THR A 534 46.01 25.80 19.83
N GLY A 535 45.03 25.38 20.63
CA GLY A 535 43.95 26.24 21.08
C GLY A 535 43.51 25.91 22.51
N ARG A 536 43.03 26.91 23.25
CA ARG A 536 42.52 26.72 24.61
C ARG A 536 41.02 26.51 24.58
N PHE A 537 40.56 25.42 25.15
CA PHE A 537 39.16 25.02 25.17
C PHE A 537 38.78 24.44 26.53
N ASP A 538 37.50 24.51 26.86
CA ASP A 538 36.94 23.89 28.07
C ASP A 538 37.11 22.35 28.00
N ASP A 539 37.49 21.74 29.12
CA ASP A 539 37.62 20.30 29.33
C ASP A 539 36.32 19.61 29.79
N GLY A 540 35.21 20.35 29.84
CA GLY A 540 33.90 19.89 30.29
C GLY A 540 33.72 19.97 31.80
N LEU A 541 34.74 20.40 32.54
CA LEU A 541 34.71 20.66 33.98
C LEU A 541 34.85 22.15 34.30
N GLY A 542 34.78 23.02 33.30
CA GLY A 542 34.96 24.46 33.44
C GLY A 542 36.42 24.92 33.44
N ASN A 543 37.38 24.02 33.13
CA ASN A 543 38.78 24.38 33.04
C ASN A 543 39.24 24.48 31.58
N PHE A 544 39.96 25.55 31.24
CA PHE A 544 40.49 25.73 29.90
C PHE A 544 41.88 25.11 29.76
N LYS A 545 41.98 24.04 28.97
CA LYS A 545 43.24 23.35 28.63
C LYS A 545 43.65 23.62 27.20
N GLU A 546 44.93 23.41 26.90
CA GLU A 546 45.45 23.53 25.55
C GLU A 546 45.33 22.20 24.80
N TYR A 547 44.81 22.25 23.56
CA TYR A 547 44.57 21.11 22.69
C TYR A 547 45.27 21.32 21.34
N LEU A 548 45.69 20.22 20.71
CA LEU A 548 46.23 20.26 19.35
C LEU A 548 45.07 20.55 18.39
N THR A 549 45.25 21.50 17.48
CA THR A 549 44.23 21.90 16.51
C THR A 549 44.67 21.70 15.08
N LEU A 550 43.70 21.51 14.19
CA LEU A 550 43.88 21.60 12.74
C LEU A 550 42.77 22.48 12.17
N THR A 551 43.18 23.53 11.47
CA THR A 551 42.31 24.46 10.75
C THR A 551 42.41 24.18 9.27
N HIS A 552 41.29 24.03 8.59
CA HIS A 552 41.25 23.85 7.14
C HIS A 552 40.03 24.54 6.54
N ARG A 553 40.07 24.84 5.25
CA ARG A 553 38.87 25.27 4.51
C ARG A 553 38.00 24.06 4.15
N ARG A 554 36.70 24.28 4.01
CA ARG A 554 35.75 23.31 3.46
C ARG A 554 34.93 24.02 2.39
N ASN A 555 34.92 23.47 1.18
CA ASN A 555 34.01 23.89 0.12
C ASN A 555 32.57 23.49 0.51
N LEU A 556 31.69 24.47 0.64
CA LEU A 556 30.29 24.24 1.03
C LEU A 556 29.56 23.41 -0.03
N ALA A 557 29.96 23.44 -1.29
CA ALA A 557 29.31 22.65 -2.32
C ALA A 557 29.80 21.18 -2.37
N ALA A 558 30.78 20.78 -1.56
CA ALA A 558 31.47 19.48 -1.68
C ALA A 558 30.92 18.40 -0.73
N ASP A 559 29.60 18.18 -0.71
CA ASP A 559 28.96 17.21 0.22
C ASP A 559 29.41 15.76 0.02
N ASN A 560 29.84 15.43 -1.20
CA ASN A 560 30.38 14.11 -1.53
C ASN A 560 31.83 13.92 -1.03
N ILE A 561 32.38 14.87 -0.26
CA ILE A 561 33.70 14.77 0.36
C ILE A 561 33.56 14.48 1.86
N LEU A 562 34.34 13.52 2.34
CA LEU A 562 34.53 13.25 3.76
C LEU A 562 35.86 13.85 4.24
N PHE A 563 35.76 14.77 5.19
CA PHE A 563 36.90 15.34 5.92
C PHE A 563 37.11 14.57 7.22
N GLU A 564 38.23 13.84 7.32
CA GLU A 564 38.63 13.15 8.55
C GLU A 564 39.89 13.81 9.13
N VAL A 565 39.75 14.52 10.25
CA VAL A 565 40.92 14.95 11.03
C VAL A 565 41.36 13.78 11.91
N GLN A 566 42.62 13.38 11.80
CA GLN A 566 43.13 12.19 12.47
C GLN A 566 44.30 12.56 13.37
N ILE A 567 44.34 11.95 14.55
CA ILE A 567 45.44 12.08 15.52
C ILE A 567 46.24 10.79 15.57
N SER A 568 47.56 10.92 15.74
CA SER A 568 48.49 9.82 15.98
C SER A 568 49.51 10.19 17.07
N SER A 569 49.98 9.19 17.81
CA SER A 569 51.09 9.33 18.78
C SER A 569 52.42 8.79 18.24
N ASP A 570 52.40 8.03 17.14
CA ASP A 570 53.53 7.25 16.61
C ASP A 570 53.75 7.40 15.09
N LEU A 571 52.92 8.21 14.41
CA LEU A 571 52.83 8.36 12.94
C LEU A 571 52.38 7.10 12.17
N ILE A 572 52.08 6.01 12.86
CA ILE A 572 51.69 4.73 12.28
C ILE A 572 50.18 4.51 12.47
N SER A 573 49.71 4.68 13.71
CA SER A 573 48.33 4.48 14.12
C SER A 573 47.56 5.80 14.07
N TRP A 574 46.55 5.90 13.20
CA TRP A 574 45.75 7.10 12.99
C TRP A 574 44.27 6.83 13.32
N GLY A 575 43.60 7.75 14.04
CA GLY A 575 42.20 7.58 14.44
C GLY A 575 41.37 8.87 14.35
N PRO A 576 40.22 8.89 13.64
CA PRO A 576 39.35 10.06 13.52
C PRO A 576 38.51 10.33 14.77
N LEU A 577 38.19 9.30 15.56
CA LEU A 577 37.40 9.41 16.81
C LEU A 577 38.14 10.14 17.95
N ARG A 578 39.32 10.70 17.68
CA ARG A 578 40.16 11.41 18.65
C ARG A 578 40.14 12.91 18.45
N THR A 579 39.22 13.42 17.63
CA THR A 579 39.03 14.85 17.37
C THR A 579 37.57 15.25 17.40
N THR A 580 37.33 16.54 17.59
CA THR A 580 36.00 17.15 17.43
C THR A 580 36.13 18.50 16.74
N ALA A 581 35.18 18.83 15.88
CA ALA A 581 35.03 20.18 15.36
C ALA A 581 34.60 21.11 16.50
N VAL A 582 35.10 22.35 16.49
CA VAL A 582 34.84 23.36 17.51
C VAL A 582 34.39 24.70 16.92
N SER A 583 34.57 24.90 15.62
CA SER A 583 34.09 26.09 14.92
C SER A 583 33.93 25.79 13.43
N ALA A 584 32.96 26.46 12.81
CA ALA A 584 32.72 26.46 11.38
C ALA A 584 32.28 27.89 10.96
N THR A 585 33.22 28.66 10.40
CA THR A 585 33.02 30.09 10.11
C THR A 585 33.05 30.33 8.61
N SER A 586 31.98 30.92 8.06
CA SER A 586 31.90 31.26 6.64
C SER A 586 33.03 32.21 6.22
N ASN A 587 33.59 31.99 5.02
CA ASN A 587 34.55 32.90 4.38
C ASN A 587 33.87 33.82 3.34
N GLU A 588 32.54 33.76 3.20
CA GLU A 588 31.74 34.53 2.23
C GLU A 588 32.07 34.28 0.74
N ASP A 589 32.78 33.20 0.42
CA ASP A 589 33.21 32.86 -0.95
C ASP A 589 32.84 31.44 -1.39
N GLY A 590 31.81 30.86 -0.76
CA GLY A 590 31.39 29.47 -0.99
C GLY A 590 32.21 28.44 -0.22
N THR A 591 33.10 28.88 0.66
CA THR A 591 33.82 28.03 1.60
C THR A 591 33.61 28.49 3.04
N GLU A 592 33.97 27.62 3.98
CA GLU A 592 34.10 27.99 5.39
C GLU A 592 35.42 27.51 5.97
N THR A 593 35.87 28.15 7.04
CA THR A 593 37.03 27.76 7.82
C THR A 593 36.56 26.90 9.01
N VAL A 594 37.02 25.65 9.05
CA VAL A 594 36.67 24.70 10.11
C VAL A 594 37.87 24.49 11.02
N ILE A 595 37.63 24.57 12.33
CA ILE A 595 38.65 24.27 13.35
C ILE A 595 38.29 22.96 14.04
N TRP A 596 39.24 22.03 14.06
CA TRP A 596 39.19 20.80 14.84
C TRP A 596 40.17 20.86 15.99
N ARG A 597 39.83 20.21 17.10
CA ARG A 597 40.75 19.94 18.21
C ARG A 597 40.86 18.45 18.52
N SER A 598 41.98 18.04 19.11
CA SER A 598 42.11 16.74 19.76
C SER A 598 41.16 16.61 20.95
N LEU A 599 40.72 15.39 21.29
CA LEU A 599 39.95 15.12 22.50
C LEU A 599 40.82 15.09 23.76
N THR A 600 42.13 14.86 23.61
CA THR A 600 43.09 14.91 24.72
C THR A 600 43.90 16.20 24.69
N PRO A 601 44.11 16.87 25.83
CA PRO A 601 45.01 18.03 25.93
C PRO A 601 46.44 17.70 25.49
N VAL A 602 47.17 18.71 25.02
CA VAL A 602 48.58 18.54 24.59
C VAL A 602 49.49 18.07 25.73
N GLU A 603 49.20 18.48 26.97
CA GLU A 603 49.95 18.07 28.17
C GLU A 603 49.82 16.57 28.51
N ALA A 604 48.80 15.89 27.98
CA ALA A 604 48.49 14.51 28.32
C ALA A 604 49.31 13.48 27.52
N GLN A 605 50.06 13.90 26.50
CA GLN A 605 50.89 13.00 25.70
C GLN A 605 52.24 13.64 25.37
N GLU A 606 53.31 12.84 25.35
CA GLU A 606 54.65 13.32 25.00
C GLU A 606 54.76 13.74 23.53
N ARG A 607 53.98 13.13 22.64
CA ARG A 607 53.97 13.42 21.20
C ARG A 607 52.55 13.27 20.64
N ASN A 608 52.13 14.25 19.86
CA ASN A 608 50.88 14.20 19.09
C ASN A 608 51.15 14.70 17.67
N PHE A 609 50.58 13.99 16.70
CA PHE A 609 50.59 14.35 15.29
C PHE A 609 49.15 14.48 14.82
N ILE A 610 48.89 15.44 13.94
CA ILE A 610 47.56 15.70 13.37
C ILE A 610 47.68 15.77 11.86
N ARG A 611 46.69 15.22 11.16
CA ARG A 611 46.58 15.34 9.70
C ARG A 611 45.12 15.46 9.29
N LEU A 612 44.91 16.05 8.12
CA LEU A 612 43.63 15.99 7.42
C LEU A 612 43.70 14.87 6.39
N ARG A 613 42.70 14.00 6.39
CA ARG A 613 42.46 13.03 5.34
C ARG A 613 41.17 13.41 4.62
N VAL A 614 41.26 13.59 3.31
CA VAL A 614 40.14 13.90 2.42
C VAL A 614 39.85 12.67 1.58
N THR A 615 38.60 12.24 1.56
CA THR A 615 38.17 11.09 0.76
C THR A 615 36.87 11.44 0.04
N GLN A 616 36.75 11.07 -1.23
CA GLN A 616 35.47 11.13 -1.92
C GLN A 616 34.56 9.99 -1.41
N LYS A 617 33.32 10.32 -1.06
CA LYS A 617 32.29 9.33 -0.71
C LYS A 617 31.93 8.51 -1.95
N PRO A 618 31.62 7.21 -1.80
CA PRO A 618 31.26 6.32 -2.91
C PRO A 618 30.11 6.82 -3.77
#